data_AF-A0A7W0FME1-F1
#
_entry.id   AF-A0A7W0FME1-F1
#
_cell.length_a   1.000
_cell.length_b   1.000
_cell.length_c   1.000
_cell.angle_alpha   90.00
_cell.angle_beta   90.00
_cell.angle_gamma   90.00
#
_symmetry.space_group_name_H-M   'P 1'
#
loop_
_entity.id
_entity.type
_entity.pdbx_description
1 polymer ?
#
loop_
_entity_poly.entity_id
_entity_poly.type
_entity_poly.pdbx_seq_one_letter_code
_entity_poly.pdbx_strand_id
1 'polypeptide(L)'
;MAVLVCLRGCAGVVITGLALLLVLPASAAAQSNGAFKVAYYNIKSGKGQIGLSGVATFSDTANCTDATKPLNAWATGLVQQHLIASIRNDPSVVALGLGEAWASVCGSPENVRQALGWKSRSSERNGVAMVAKHGFSGPEEWVQLDTSLNTNQADTMWVLKRDVCLDAACSQSIPVFVAHWYGSGTQGLTTYDRQAQQTVDFLKRAGGDNPHVLIGDLNVWEGTSTVCNQSPNNTSLAPLRSAGYLDAWPLLHGTAEGFTGMVNRNGCGNPIGYTWKRIDYAWSPGWFPPLSIARFGMVTPGLEAPSDHYGIIAEYTMPGVQAPVDSVAPIVRILSPVSGFTTVGTPVDILVDATDDRGVARVELLESGVVAHTLTVAPFQVTCTHLTVAAGTRSLVARAFDAAGNMATSETVQLVVEAPNAPPAAAEILITADAVTALAGGWRLLSDSSAAGGVALGHPNAGAKTVNKAHPSPAHYVDLTFYAEAGRAYRLWIRGRADNDHPDNDSVFVQFDRSLNASLKPAVRIGSPNGYIVNLEEDTNRGLAGWGWQDNGQGAGVLGPLVYFEATGPQTIRVQTREDGFRFDQIVLSSGKYLTSPPGLLKNDTTILGKQ
;
A
#
# COMPACT_ATOMS: atom_id res chain seq x y z
N MET A 1 -60.70 -35.13 -28.14
CA MET A 1 -60.89 -34.21 -29.29
C MET A 1 -59.50 -33.79 -29.74
N ALA A 2 -58.93 -34.03 -30.92
CA ALA A 2 -59.33 -34.58 -32.22
C ALA A 2 -58.06 -35.27 -32.82
N VAL A 3 -58.08 -36.51 -33.33
CA VAL A 3 -58.30 -36.97 -34.74
C VAL A 3 -57.23 -36.43 -35.73
N LEU A 4 -56.20 -37.21 -36.13
CA LEU A 4 -56.08 -38.17 -37.28
C LEU A 4 -55.53 -37.46 -38.56
N VAL A 5 -54.43 -37.85 -39.26
CA VAL A 5 -54.27 -38.85 -40.37
C VAL A 5 -52.87 -38.55 -41.00
N CYS A 6 -51.89 -39.46 -41.11
CA CYS A 6 -51.59 -40.56 -42.07
C CYS A 6 -51.00 -40.16 -43.45
N LEU A 7 -49.89 -40.83 -43.85
CA LEU A 7 -49.54 -41.42 -45.18
C LEU A 7 -48.03 -41.82 -45.18
N ARG A 8 -47.64 -43.12 -45.13
CA ARG A 8 -47.34 -44.09 -46.24
C ARG A 8 -46.35 -43.54 -47.29
N GLY A 9 -45.30 -44.22 -47.77
CA GLY A 9 -44.83 -45.62 -47.71
C GLY A 9 -44.03 -45.97 -49.00
N CYS A 10 -43.34 -47.13 -48.99
CA CYS A 10 -42.63 -47.85 -50.09
C CYS A 10 -41.17 -47.45 -50.38
N ALA A 11 -40.18 -48.32 -50.64
CA ALA A 11 -39.92 -49.78 -50.62
C ALA A 11 -38.42 -49.91 -51.05
N GLY A 12 -37.56 -50.89 -50.74
CA GLY A 12 -37.63 -52.15 -50.02
C GLY A 12 -36.26 -52.88 -50.06
N VAL A 13 -36.26 -54.09 -49.47
CA VAL A 13 -35.41 -55.27 -49.75
C VAL A 13 -33.96 -55.35 -49.21
N VAL A 14 -33.90 -56.08 -48.09
CA VAL A 14 -32.92 -57.03 -47.52
C VAL A 14 -31.83 -57.60 -48.44
N ILE A 15 -30.56 -57.56 -48.00
CA ILE A 15 -29.56 -58.63 -48.20
C ILE A 15 -28.75 -58.84 -46.91
N THR A 16 -28.72 -60.10 -46.49
CA THR A 16 -27.97 -60.74 -45.40
C THR A 16 -26.44 -60.70 -45.59
N GLY A 17 -25.65 -60.49 -44.53
CA GLY A 17 -24.20 -60.73 -44.60
C GLY A 17 -23.43 -60.47 -43.29
N LEU A 18 -23.00 -61.57 -42.65
CA LEU A 18 -21.92 -61.75 -41.67
C LEU A 18 -21.39 -60.49 -40.93
N ALA A 19 -21.73 -60.36 -39.64
CA ALA A 19 -20.97 -59.53 -38.71
C ALA A 19 -19.67 -60.24 -38.32
N LEU A 20 -18.59 -59.94 -39.05
CA LEU A 20 -17.23 -60.24 -38.62
C LEU A 20 -16.87 -59.26 -37.49
N LEU A 21 -16.73 -59.76 -36.25
CA LEU A 21 -16.20 -58.99 -35.13
C LEU A 21 -14.75 -58.58 -35.45
N LEU A 22 -14.59 -57.37 -36.00
CA LEU A 22 -13.34 -56.63 -35.93
C LEU A 22 -13.31 -55.90 -34.59
N VAL A 23 -12.63 -56.50 -33.62
CA VAL A 23 -12.14 -55.79 -32.44
C VAL A 23 -11.10 -54.81 -32.93
N LEU A 24 -11.52 -53.58 -33.20
CA LEU A 24 -10.60 -52.45 -33.31
C LEU A 24 -10.03 -52.20 -31.90
N PRO A 25 -8.70 -52.02 -31.76
CA PRO A 25 -8.18 -51.54 -30.50
C PRO A 25 -8.82 -50.18 -30.23
N ALA A 26 -9.30 -49.97 -29.00
CA ALA A 26 -9.73 -48.67 -28.55
C ALA A 26 -8.59 -47.69 -28.80
N SER A 27 -8.70 -46.91 -29.88
CA SER A 27 -7.85 -45.79 -30.16
C SER A 27 -7.85 -44.92 -28.92
N ALA A 28 -6.64 -44.70 -28.39
CA ALA A 28 -6.36 -43.83 -27.26
C ALA A 28 -7.27 -42.60 -27.31
N ALA A 29 -8.17 -42.51 -26.32
CA ALA A 29 -9.04 -41.37 -26.16
C ALA A 29 -8.16 -40.12 -26.03
N ALA A 30 -8.25 -39.26 -27.04
CA ALA A 30 -7.85 -37.86 -27.14
C ALA A 30 -7.02 -37.29 -25.97
N GLN A 31 -5.69 -37.23 -26.15
CA GLN A 31 -4.88 -36.20 -25.50
C GLN A 31 -4.48 -35.20 -26.57
N SER A 32 -5.36 -34.23 -26.84
CA SER A 32 -5.11 -33.16 -27.81
C SER A 32 -5.61 -31.80 -27.33
N ASN A 33 -5.46 -31.51 -26.05
CA ASN A 33 -5.43 -30.12 -25.61
C ASN A 33 -3.94 -29.81 -25.44
N GLY A 34 -3.40 -28.89 -26.22
CA GLY A 34 -1.98 -28.51 -26.19
C GLY A 34 -1.54 -27.82 -24.89
N ALA A 35 -2.05 -28.26 -23.74
CA ALA A 35 -1.85 -27.72 -22.41
C ALA A 35 -1.82 -28.85 -21.35
N PHE A 36 -1.23 -28.54 -20.20
CA PHE A 36 -1.19 -29.41 -19.02
C PHE A 36 -1.43 -28.58 -17.75
N LYS A 37 -1.77 -29.24 -16.65
CA LYS A 37 -2.00 -28.59 -15.35
C LYS A 37 -1.07 -29.11 -14.27
N VAL A 38 -0.64 -28.20 -13.39
CA VAL A 38 0.04 -28.52 -12.13
C VAL A 38 -0.76 -27.95 -10.97
N ALA A 39 -0.83 -28.69 -9.87
CA ALA A 39 -1.59 -28.30 -8.70
C ALA A 39 -0.69 -28.19 -7.46
N TYR A 40 -1.12 -27.42 -6.47
CA TYR A 40 -0.49 -27.38 -5.15
C TYR A 40 -1.52 -27.49 -4.04
N TYR A 41 -1.14 -28.16 -2.96
CA TYR A 41 -1.97 -28.27 -1.77
C TYR A 41 -1.13 -28.41 -0.50
N ASN A 42 -1.22 -27.44 0.40
CA ASN A 42 -0.87 -27.65 1.79
C ASN A 42 -1.93 -28.59 2.40
N ILE A 43 -1.55 -29.84 2.67
CA ILE A 43 -2.48 -30.91 3.05
C ILE A 43 -2.69 -31.01 4.56
N LYS A 44 -2.02 -30.18 5.35
CA LYS A 44 -2.11 -30.16 6.82
C LYS A 44 -1.99 -31.56 7.44
N SER A 45 -0.99 -32.33 7.02
CA SER A 45 -0.78 -33.74 7.41
C SER A 45 -1.93 -34.72 7.12
N GLY A 46 -2.96 -34.32 6.37
CA GLY A 46 -4.22 -35.07 6.22
C GLY A 46 -5.14 -35.00 7.45
N LYS A 47 -4.88 -34.07 8.39
CA LYS A 47 -5.71 -33.94 9.60
C LYS A 47 -7.10 -33.39 9.28
N GLY A 48 -7.20 -32.52 8.28
CA GLY A 48 -8.37 -31.69 8.01
C GLY A 48 -8.48 -30.50 8.96
N GLN A 49 -9.48 -29.67 8.71
CA GLN A 49 -9.80 -28.50 9.51
C GLN A 49 -11.24 -28.57 9.99
N ILE A 50 -11.44 -28.63 11.31
CA ILE A 50 -12.76 -28.73 11.92
C ILE A 50 -13.57 -27.45 11.66
N GLY A 51 -14.88 -27.61 11.44
CA GLY A 51 -15.82 -26.51 11.28
C GLY A 51 -16.05 -25.71 12.57
N LEU A 52 -16.48 -24.45 12.44
CA LEU A 52 -16.72 -23.57 13.59
C LEU A 52 -17.90 -24.00 14.47
N SER A 53 -18.83 -24.79 13.93
CA SER A 53 -19.96 -25.35 14.68
C SER A 53 -19.59 -26.52 15.60
N GLY A 54 -18.35 -27.04 15.51
CA GLY A 54 -17.90 -28.21 16.26
C GLY A 54 -18.52 -29.54 15.82
N VAL A 55 -19.46 -29.53 14.87
CA VAL A 55 -20.00 -30.73 14.24
C VAL A 55 -19.09 -31.10 13.08
N ALA A 56 -18.21 -32.07 13.29
CA ALA A 56 -17.30 -32.60 12.28
C ALA A 56 -17.40 -34.12 12.21
N THR A 57 -17.23 -34.67 11.02
CA THR A 57 -17.14 -36.12 10.76
C THR A 57 -15.81 -36.70 11.21
N PHE A 58 -14.84 -35.85 11.53
CA PHE A 58 -13.51 -36.21 12.04
C PHE A 58 -13.10 -35.33 13.22
N SER A 59 -11.97 -35.67 13.84
CA SER A 59 -11.36 -34.94 14.97
C SER A 59 -9.98 -34.40 14.60
N ASP A 60 -9.54 -33.33 15.29
CA ASP A 60 -8.20 -32.76 15.09
C ASP A 60 -7.17 -33.60 15.84
N THR A 61 -6.68 -34.62 15.16
CA THR A 61 -5.76 -35.63 15.71
C THR A 61 -4.82 -36.14 14.63
N ALA A 62 -3.67 -36.65 15.02
CA ALA A 62 -2.76 -37.34 14.10
C ALA A 62 -3.22 -38.77 13.76
N ASN A 63 -4.19 -39.33 14.50
CA ASN A 63 -4.63 -40.71 14.32
C ASN A 63 -5.51 -40.86 13.06
N CYS A 64 -5.09 -41.76 12.16
CA CYS A 64 -5.87 -42.15 10.98
C CYS A 64 -5.99 -43.66 10.76
N THR A 65 -5.63 -44.47 11.76
CA THR A 65 -5.57 -45.93 11.60
C THR A 65 -6.33 -46.66 12.70
N ASP A 66 -6.29 -46.15 13.94
CA ASP A 66 -6.93 -46.78 15.09
C ASP A 66 -8.38 -46.30 15.21
N ALA A 67 -9.33 -47.09 14.69
CA ALA A 67 -10.76 -46.76 14.68
C ALA A 67 -11.42 -46.73 16.08
N THR A 68 -10.70 -47.16 17.13
CA THR A 68 -11.19 -47.07 18.52
C THR A 68 -10.97 -45.69 19.13
N LYS A 69 -10.16 -44.85 18.47
CA LYS A 69 -9.86 -43.48 18.89
C LYS A 69 -10.46 -42.49 17.89
N PRO A 70 -10.60 -41.21 18.27
CA PRO A 70 -10.97 -40.17 17.31
C PRO A 70 -10.06 -40.23 16.08
N LEU A 71 -10.69 -40.18 14.90
CA LEU A 71 -10.04 -40.30 13.59
C LEU A 71 -10.00 -38.93 12.91
N ASN A 72 -8.96 -38.68 12.12
CA ASN A 72 -8.82 -37.45 11.35
C ASN A 72 -9.45 -37.53 9.95
N ALA A 73 -9.42 -36.43 9.20
CA ALA A 73 -10.07 -36.33 7.89
C ALA A 73 -9.52 -37.31 6.84
N TRP A 74 -8.26 -37.73 6.96
CA TRP A 74 -7.70 -38.76 6.09
C TRP A 74 -8.37 -40.12 6.33
N ALA A 75 -8.59 -40.49 7.60
CA ALA A 75 -9.23 -41.76 7.94
C ALA A 75 -10.70 -41.84 7.53
N THR A 76 -11.41 -40.71 7.55
CA THR A 76 -12.81 -40.67 7.09
C THR A 76 -12.93 -40.67 5.57
N GLY A 77 -11.81 -40.52 4.84
CA GLY A 77 -11.78 -40.46 3.38
C GLY A 77 -12.09 -39.08 2.82
N LEU A 78 -12.33 -38.06 3.65
CA LEU A 78 -12.70 -36.71 3.22
C LEU A 78 -11.61 -36.10 2.32
N VAL A 79 -10.34 -36.19 2.73
CA VAL A 79 -9.21 -35.62 1.96
C VAL A 79 -9.10 -36.31 0.59
N GLN A 80 -9.21 -37.64 0.57
CA GLN A 80 -9.11 -38.45 -0.64
C GLN A 80 -10.25 -38.15 -1.62
N GLN A 81 -11.48 -37.92 -1.13
CA GLN A 81 -12.60 -37.54 -1.98
C GLN A 81 -12.31 -36.24 -2.74
N HIS A 82 -11.80 -35.20 -2.06
CA HIS A 82 -11.43 -33.93 -2.70
C HIS A 82 -10.27 -34.07 -3.69
N LEU A 83 -9.24 -34.86 -3.34
CA LEU A 83 -8.12 -35.17 -4.24
C LEU A 83 -8.60 -35.91 -5.49
N ILE A 84 -9.47 -36.91 -5.34
CA ILE A 84 -9.99 -37.67 -6.48
C ILE A 84 -10.83 -36.76 -7.38
N ALA A 85 -11.77 -36.00 -6.80
CA ALA A 85 -12.68 -35.15 -7.54
C ALA A 85 -11.96 -34.05 -8.33
N SER A 86 -10.94 -33.43 -7.75
CA SER A 86 -10.31 -32.23 -8.32
C SER A 86 -9.03 -32.51 -9.08
N ILE A 87 -8.29 -33.56 -8.70
CA ILE A 87 -6.94 -33.84 -9.22
C ILE A 87 -6.92 -35.11 -10.06
N ARG A 88 -7.40 -36.24 -9.53
CA ARG A 88 -7.36 -37.52 -10.26
C ARG A 88 -8.27 -37.51 -11.48
N ASN A 89 -9.48 -36.95 -11.34
CA ASN A 89 -10.50 -36.98 -12.38
C ASN A 89 -10.27 -35.93 -13.48
N ASP A 90 -9.41 -34.94 -13.27
CA ASP A 90 -8.96 -34.05 -14.34
C ASP A 90 -7.75 -34.68 -15.05
N PRO A 91 -7.91 -35.17 -16.30
CA PRO A 91 -6.84 -35.87 -17.00
C PRO A 91 -5.65 -34.97 -17.35
N SER A 92 -5.83 -33.65 -17.37
CA SER A 92 -4.77 -32.68 -17.70
C SER A 92 -3.80 -32.41 -16.56
N VAL A 93 -4.13 -32.80 -15.32
CA VAL A 93 -3.24 -32.62 -14.17
C VAL A 93 -2.14 -33.67 -14.18
N VAL A 94 -0.90 -33.22 -14.22
CA VAL A 94 0.28 -34.10 -14.32
C VAL A 94 1.11 -34.16 -13.03
N ALA A 95 1.01 -33.14 -12.17
CA ALA A 95 1.69 -33.11 -10.88
C ALA A 95 0.89 -32.36 -9.80
N LEU A 96 1.13 -32.75 -8.55
CA LEU A 96 0.63 -32.10 -7.35
C LEU A 96 1.81 -31.88 -6.39
N GLY A 97 2.15 -30.61 -6.16
CA GLY A 97 3.04 -30.20 -5.08
C GLY A 97 2.31 -30.23 -3.74
N LEU A 98 3.04 -30.56 -2.68
CA LEU A 98 2.50 -30.77 -1.34
C LEU A 98 3.26 -29.93 -0.31
N GLY A 99 2.51 -29.29 0.58
CA GLY A 99 2.98 -28.69 1.83
C GLY A 99 2.44 -29.45 3.04
N GLU A 100 3.16 -29.41 4.15
CA GLU A 100 2.80 -30.13 5.40
C GLU A 100 2.51 -31.64 5.20
N ALA A 101 3.16 -32.25 4.21
CA ALA A 101 3.01 -33.66 3.86
C ALA A 101 4.17 -34.48 4.41
N TRP A 102 4.36 -34.52 5.73
CA TRP A 102 5.46 -35.29 6.34
C TRP A 102 5.36 -36.79 6.05
N ALA A 103 6.50 -37.46 5.84
CA ALA A 103 6.52 -38.88 5.49
C ALA A 103 5.88 -39.80 6.55
N SER A 104 5.86 -39.39 7.82
CA SER A 104 5.35 -40.16 8.95
C SER A 104 3.87 -39.94 9.26
N VAL A 105 3.17 -39.08 8.52
CA VAL A 105 1.77 -38.73 8.76
C VAL A 105 0.82 -39.37 7.74
N CYS A 106 -0.48 -39.19 7.98
CA CYS A 106 -1.54 -39.77 7.15
C CYS A 106 -1.54 -39.19 5.73
N GLY A 107 -1.45 -37.86 5.61
CA GLY A 107 -1.30 -37.14 4.35
C GLY A 107 0.13 -37.16 3.80
N SER A 108 0.88 -38.25 3.96
CA SER A 108 2.23 -38.37 3.41
C SER A 108 2.20 -38.41 1.87
N PRO A 109 3.33 -38.10 1.19
CA PRO A 109 3.38 -38.09 -0.26
C PRO A 109 3.11 -39.47 -0.86
N GLU A 110 3.44 -40.55 -0.13
CA GLU A 110 3.15 -41.91 -0.55
C GLU A 110 1.64 -42.20 -0.52
N ASN A 111 0.98 -41.83 0.56
CA ASN A 111 -0.45 -42.06 0.71
C ASN A 111 -1.25 -41.20 -0.28
N VAL A 112 -0.83 -39.97 -0.55
CA VAL A 112 -1.42 -39.11 -1.60
C VAL A 112 -1.24 -39.72 -2.98
N ARG A 113 -0.03 -40.19 -3.32
CA ARG A 113 0.25 -40.88 -4.58
C ARG A 113 -0.66 -42.10 -4.76
N GLN A 114 -0.84 -42.89 -3.71
CA GLN A 114 -1.72 -44.06 -3.72
C GLN A 114 -3.19 -43.69 -3.91
N ALA A 115 -3.69 -42.67 -3.19
CA ALA A 115 -5.07 -42.19 -3.32
C ALA A 115 -5.41 -41.72 -4.74
N LEU A 116 -4.46 -41.02 -5.38
CA LEU A 116 -4.57 -40.57 -6.77
C LEU A 116 -4.35 -41.70 -7.79
N GLY A 117 -3.74 -42.81 -7.39
CA GLY A 117 -3.34 -43.89 -8.30
C GLY A 117 -2.24 -43.45 -9.27
N TRP A 118 -1.34 -42.56 -8.84
CA TRP A 118 -0.30 -41.95 -9.67
C TRP A 118 1.03 -42.70 -9.59
N LYS A 119 1.88 -42.53 -10.60
CA LYS A 119 3.07 -43.36 -10.79
C LYS A 119 4.17 -43.11 -9.76
N SER A 120 4.44 -41.85 -9.39
CA SER A 120 5.63 -41.53 -8.59
C SER A 120 5.42 -40.42 -7.59
N ARG A 121 6.34 -40.35 -6.62
CA ARG A 121 6.50 -39.27 -5.65
C ARG A 121 7.98 -38.92 -5.47
N SER A 122 8.27 -37.71 -5.02
CA SER A 122 9.61 -37.29 -4.59
C SER A 122 9.96 -37.89 -3.22
N SER A 123 11.17 -37.62 -2.74
CA SER A 123 11.42 -37.62 -1.29
C SER A 123 10.74 -36.41 -0.62
N GLU A 124 10.83 -36.33 0.71
CA GLU A 124 10.16 -35.32 1.52
C GLU A 124 11.17 -34.61 2.43
N ARG A 125 11.05 -33.28 2.53
CA ARG A 125 11.83 -32.46 3.47
C ARG A 125 10.94 -31.41 4.13
N ASN A 126 10.81 -31.50 5.45
CA ASN A 126 9.97 -30.65 6.30
C ASN A 126 8.57 -30.35 5.73
N GLY A 127 7.87 -31.40 5.29
CA GLY A 127 6.53 -31.35 4.73
C GLY A 127 6.47 -31.01 3.23
N VAL A 128 7.59 -30.66 2.59
CA VAL A 128 7.64 -30.37 1.14
C VAL A 128 7.81 -31.66 0.35
N ALA A 129 6.94 -31.89 -0.63
CA ALA A 129 7.06 -33.00 -1.56
C ALA A 129 6.28 -32.75 -2.86
N MET A 130 6.37 -33.68 -3.81
CA MET A 130 5.59 -33.69 -5.04
C MET A 130 5.17 -35.12 -5.41
N VAL A 131 3.98 -35.27 -5.98
CA VAL A 131 3.52 -36.50 -6.64
C VAL A 131 3.27 -36.23 -8.12
N ALA A 132 3.57 -37.19 -8.99
CA ALA A 132 3.43 -37.05 -10.44
C ALA A 132 2.69 -38.23 -11.06
N LYS A 133 1.73 -37.91 -11.94
CA LYS A 133 0.86 -38.86 -12.63
C LYS A 133 1.66 -39.82 -13.51
N HIS A 134 2.56 -39.28 -14.32
CA HIS A 134 3.35 -40.03 -15.28
C HIS A 134 4.80 -40.30 -14.84
N GLY A 135 5.14 -39.84 -13.64
CA GLY A 135 6.46 -39.95 -13.05
C GLY A 135 7.35 -38.75 -13.31
N PHE A 136 8.64 -38.94 -13.08
CA PHE A 136 9.65 -37.90 -13.20
C PHE A 136 10.78 -38.35 -14.10
N SER A 137 11.37 -37.42 -14.83
CA SER A 137 12.69 -37.58 -15.43
C SER A 137 13.76 -36.94 -14.54
N GLY A 138 15.00 -37.40 -14.66
CA GLY A 138 16.14 -36.76 -14.00
C GLY A 138 16.20 -36.88 -12.46
N PRO A 139 17.27 -36.34 -11.86
CA PRO A 139 17.49 -36.39 -10.42
C PRO A 139 16.61 -35.39 -9.66
N GLU A 140 16.50 -35.61 -8.36
CA GLU A 140 15.79 -34.71 -7.45
C GLU A 140 16.78 -33.65 -6.96
N GLU A 141 16.39 -32.37 -7.04
CA GLU A 141 17.22 -31.25 -6.61
C GLU A 141 16.54 -30.46 -5.49
N TRP A 142 17.34 -30.02 -4.54
CA TRP A 142 16.86 -29.32 -3.34
C TRP A 142 17.70 -28.09 -3.04
N VAL A 143 17.05 -27.04 -2.55
CA VAL A 143 17.69 -25.92 -1.88
C VAL A 143 17.06 -25.75 -0.50
N GLN A 144 17.89 -25.74 0.54
CA GLN A 144 17.47 -25.27 1.85
C GLN A 144 17.52 -23.74 1.85
N LEU A 145 16.43 -23.11 2.22
CA LEU A 145 16.34 -21.68 2.35
C LEU A 145 16.90 -21.22 3.71
N ASP A 146 17.25 -19.94 3.81
CA ASP A 146 17.79 -19.36 5.03
C ASP A 146 16.74 -19.38 6.16
N THR A 147 17.08 -20.10 7.22
CA THR A 147 16.29 -20.21 8.46
C THR A 147 17.03 -19.71 9.69
N SER A 148 18.10 -18.92 9.50
CA SER A 148 18.93 -18.37 10.59
C SER A 148 18.16 -17.52 11.60
N LEU A 149 17.00 -16.99 11.21
CA LEU A 149 16.12 -16.17 12.05
C LEU A 149 14.83 -16.90 12.48
N ASN A 150 14.74 -18.21 12.24
CA ASN A 150 13.61 -18.99 12.70
C ASN A 150 13.64 -19.11 14.23
N THR A 151 12.49 -18.97 14.87
CA THR A 151 12.35 -19.14 16.32
C THR A 151 12.65 -20.58 16.76
N ASN A 152 12.34 -21.53 15.89
CA ASN A 152 12.73 -22.93 16.02
C ASN A 152 13.82 -23.27 15.00
N GLN A 153 15.03 -23.57 15.49
CA GLN A 153 16.16 -23.92 14.62
C GLN A 153 16.00 -25.25 13.88
N ALA A 154 15.11 -26.13 14.35
CA ALA A 154 14.79 -27.38 13.65
C ALA A 154 13.80 -27.18 12.49
N ASP A 155 13.14 -26.04 12.42
CA ASP A 155 12.18 -25.73 11.37
C ASP A 155 12.93 -25.22 10.13
N THR A 156 12.99 -26.06 9.09
CA THR A 156 13.78 -25.82 7.88
C THR A 156 12.88 -25.54 6.69
N MET A 157 13.26 -24.61 5.82
CA MET A 157 12.45 -24.24 4.65
C MET A 157 13.13 -24.73 3.37
N TRP A 158 12.35 -25.19 2.40
CA TRP A 158 12.88 -25.92 1.26
C TRP A 158 12.18 -25.54 -0.04
N VAL A 159 12.95 -25.63 -1.13
CA VAL A 159 12.44 -25.67 -2.50
C VAL A 159 12.91 -26.97 -3.14
N LEU A 160 11.96 -27.78 -3.58
CA LEU A 160 12.15 -29.01 -4.36
C LEU A 160 12.09 -28.67 -5.85
N LYS A 161 12.91 -29.31 -6.69
CA LYS A 161 12.73 -29.38 -8.15
C LYS A 161 12.66 -30.83 -8.62
N ARG A 162 11.67 -31.10 -9.49
CA ARG A 162 11.56 -32.35 -10.26
C ARG A 162 11.18 -32.05 -11.70
N ASP A 163 11.71 -32.81 -12.64
CA ASP A 163 11.24 -32.76 -14.03
C ASP A 163 10.05 -33.70 -14.18
N VAL A 164 8.84 -33.15 -14.32
CA VAL A 164 7.58 -33.88 -14.38
C VAL A 164 7.33 -34.37 -15.80
N CYS A 165 7.14 -35.68 -15.98
CA CYS A 165 6.75 -36.24 -17.27
C CYS A 165 5.33 -35.79 -17.65
N LEU A 166 5.16 -35.23 -18.85
CA LEU A 166 3.87 -34.70 -19.32
C LEU A 166 2.94 -35.79 -19.90
N ASP A 167 3.50 -36.95 -20.23
CA ASP A 167 2.76 -38.12 -20.70
C ASP A 167 3.34 -39.42 -20.13
N ALA A 168 2.62 -40.54 -20.33
CA ALA A 168 3.00 -41.85 -19.80
C ALA A 168 4.33 -42.39 -20.34
N ALA A 169 4.70 -42.02 -21.57
CA ALA A 169 5.97 -42.39 -22.20
C ALA A 169 7.13 -41.50 -21.70
N CYS A 170 6.82 -40.40 -21.00
CA CYS A 170 7.74 -39.32 -20.69
C CYS A 170 8.42 -38.77 -21.93
N SER A 171 7.66 -38.59 -23.03
CA SER A 171 8.22 -38.05 -24.28
C SER A 171 8.72 -36.61 -24.12
N GLN A 172 8.12 -35.90 -23.17
CA GLN A 172 8.50 -34.57 -22.74
C GLN A 172 8.35 -34.45 -21.22
N SER A 173 9.18 -33.61 -20.61
CA SER A 173 9.06 -33.23 -19.21
C SER A 173 9.28 -31.74 -19.00
N ILE A 174 8.83 -31.24 -17.86
CA ILE A 174 8.99 -29.84 -17.47
C ILE A 174 9.51 -29.74 -16.02
N PRO A 175 10.47 -28.87 -15.72
CA PRO A 175 10.84 -28.55 -14.34
C PRO A 175 9.65 -27.94 -13.58
N VAL A 176 9.27 -28.60 -12.49
CA VAL A 176 8.30 -28.07 -11.52
C VAL A 176 9.01 -27.93 -10.18
N PHE A 177 8.85 -26.77 -9.57
CA PHE A 177 9.39 -26.42 -8.28
C PHE A 177 8.28 -26.39 -7.23
N VAL A 178 8.53 -26.96 -6.05
CA VAL A 178 7.62 -26.90 -4.90
C VAL A 178 8.31 -26.19 -3.75
N ALA A 179 7.73 -25.10 -3.28
CA ALA A 179 8.25 -24.34 -2.15
C ALA A 179 7.32 -24.42 -0.93
N HIS A 180 7.94 -24.37 0.24
CA HIS A 180 7.28 -24.02 1.49
C HIS A 180 8.18 -23.05 2.25
N TRP A 181 7.72 -21.81 2.40
CA TRP A 181 8.46 -20.73 3.07
C TRP A 181 8.06 -20.57 4.53
N TYR A 182 8.83 -19.77 5.24
CA TYR A 182 8.69 -19.51 6.67
C TYR A 182 7.30 -18.99 7.07
N GLY A 183 6.66 -19.57 8.09
CA GLY A 183 5.30 -19.19 8.51
C GLY A 183 5.17 -18.35 9.79
N SER A 184 6.19 -18.25 10.66
CA SER A 184 6.01 -17.65 11.99
C SER A 184 7.28 -17.09 12.65
N GLY A 185 7.31 -15.79 13.01
CA GLY A 185 8.33 -15.22 13.92
C GLY A 185 8.40 -13.69 13.95
N THR A 186 9.30 -13.14 14.77
CA THR A 186 9.40 -11.70 15.08
C THR A 186 10.10 -10.86 14.00
N GLN A 187 10.78 -11.47 13.03
CA GLN A 187 11.47 -10.82 11.91
C GLN A 187 11.02 -11.37 10.54
N GLY A 188 9.70 -11.54 10.37
CA GLY A 188 9.12 -12.15 9.16
C GLY A 188 9.63 -11.53 7.85
N LEU A 189 9.57 -10.19 7.73
CA LEU A 189 9.90 -9.47 6.48
C LEU A 189 11.31 -9.81 5.95
N THR A 190 12.35 -9.66 6.78
CA THR A 190 13.74 -9.94 6.38
C THR A 190 13.96 -11.41 6.00
N THR A 191 13.27 -12.34 6.66
CA THR A 191 13.35 -13.76 6.30
C THR A 191 12.71 -14.01 4.95
N TYR A 192 11.50 -13.50 4.71
CA TYR A 192 10.81 -13.68 3.44
C TYR A 192 11.61 -13.14 2.25
N ASP A 193 12.21 -11.96 2.36
CA ASP A 193 12.99 -11.36 1.26
C ASP A 193 14.21 -12.23 0.89
N ARG A 194 14.92 -12.78 1.88
CA ARG A 194 16.03 -13.72 1.63
C ARG A 194 15.56 -15.01 0.99
N GLN A 195 14.46 -15.58 1.49
CA GLN A 195 13.89 -16.83 0.95
C GLN A 195 13.37 -16.65 -0.49
N ALA A 196 12.77 -15.49 -0.79
CA ALA A 196 12.35 -15.11 -2.12
C ALA A 196 13.54 -15.02 -3.07
N GLN A 197 14.62 -14.34 -2.67
CA GLN A 197 15.82 -14.22 -3.50
C GLN A 197 16.49 -15.59 -3.74
N GLN A 198 16.63 -16.42 -2.71
CA GLN A 198 17.21 -17.76 -2.84
C GLN A 198 16.36 -18.68 -3.73
N THR A 199 15.03 -18.53 -3.67
CA THR A 199 14.12 -19.23 -4.56
C THR A 199 14.34 -18.79 -6.01
N VAL A 200 14.41 -17.48 -6.27
CA VAL A 200 14.72 -16.92 -7.61
C VAL A 200 16.06 -17.45 -8.14
N ASP A 201 17.09 -17.48 -7.32
CA ASP A 201 18.41 -17.96 -7.72
C ASP A 201 18.35 -19.45 -8.11
N PHE A 202 17.55 -20.26 -7.40
CA PHE A 202 17.35 -21.66 -7.74
C PHE A 202 16.56 -21.84 -9.04
N LEU A 203 15.47 -21.08 -9.23
CA LEU A 203 14.69 -21.11 -10.48
C LEU A 203 15.56 -20.76 -11.68
N LYS A 204 16.36 -19.69 -11.59
CA LYS A 204 17.30 -19.30 -12.65
C LYS A 204 18.37 -20.36 -12.90
N ARG A 205 18.94 -20.96 -11.86
CA ARG A 205 20.01 -21.96 -11.98
C ARG A 205 19.50 -23.28 -12.57
N ALA A 206 18.35 -23.77 -12.12
CA ALA A 206 17.86 -25.12 -12.41
C ALA A 206 16.73 -25.18 -13.45
N GLY A 207 15.99 -24.09 -13.62
CA GLY A 207 15.01 -23.92 -14.71
C GLY A 207 15.66 -23.30 -15.95
N GLY A 208 16.53 -22.30 -15.74
CA GLY A 208 17.20 -21.58 -16.82
C GLY A 208 16.19 -20.90 -17.76
N ASP A 209 16.49 -20.96 -19.06
CA ASP A 209 15.62 -20.42 -20.11
C ASP A 209 14.56 -21.42 -20.60
N ASN A 210 14.43 -22.59 -19.94
CA ASN A 210 13.39 -23.57 -20.29
C ASN A 210 12.07 -23.24 -19.62
N PRO A 211 10.90 -23.61 -20.20
CA PRO A 211 9.63 -23.48 -19.51
C PRO A 211 9.68 -24.19 -18.16
N HIS A 212 9.22 -23.54 -17.10
CA HIS A 212 9.17 -24.12 -15.76
C HIS A 212 8.13 -23.42 -14.89
N VAL A 213 7.74 -24.08 -13.81
CA VAL A 213 6.69 -23.58 -12.91
C VAL A 213 7.14 -23.71 -11.46
N LEU A 214 6.97 -22.66 -10.66
CA LEU A 214 7.02 -22.70 -9.21
C LEU A 214 5.60 -22.76 -8.66
N ILE A 215 5.33 -23.71 -7.78
CA ILE A 215 4.10 -23.79 -7.01
C ILE A 215 4.44 -23.93 -5.51
N GLY A 216 3.62 -23.40 -4.61
CA GLY A 216 3.95 -23.52 -3.19
C GLY A 216 3.14 -22.65 -2.25
N ASP A 217 3.22 -23.01 -0.97
CA ASP A 217 2.80 -22.17 0.14
C ASP A 217 3.99 -21.27 0.53
N LEU A 218 3.89 -20.02 0.12
CA LEU A 218 4.94 -19.04 0.37
C LEU A 218 4.75 -18.34 1.71
N ASN A 219 3.67 -18.62 2.45
CA ASN A 219 3.29 -17.95 3.71
C ASN A 219 3.20 -16.41 3.66
N VAL A 220 3.40 -15.81 2.48
CA VAL A 220 3.31 -14.37 2.22
C VAL A 220 1.95 -14.07 1.62
N TRP A 221 1.23 -13.09 2.18
CA TRP A 221 0.04 -12.55 1.53
C TRP A 221 0.18 -11.05 1.35
N GLU A 222 -0.33 -10.60 0.21
CA GLU A 222 -0.46 -9.18 -0.12
C GLU A 222 -1.89 -8.73 0.18
N GLY A 223 -2.06 -7.50 0.61
CA GLY A 223 -3.35 -6.94 1.00
C GLY A 223 -3.26 -5.48 1.41
N THR A 224 -4.41 -4.84 1.55
CA THR A 224 -4.52 -3.40 1.88
C THR A 224 -4.75 -3.12 3.35
N SER A 225 -5.09 -4.13 4.15
CA SER A 225 -5.42 -3.98 5.56
C SER A 225 -4.94 -5.16 6.40
N THR A 226 -4.72 -4.91 7.68
CA THR A 226 -4.59 -5.97 8.69
C THR A 226 -5.89 -6.77 8.78
N VAL A 227 -5.78 -8.08 8.72
CA VAL A 227 -6.92 -9.01 8.88
C VAL A 227 -6.52 -10.04 9.94
N CYS A 228 -7.42 -10.35 10.87
CA CYS A 228 -7.19 -11.38 11.90
C CYS A 228 -5.90 -11.20 12.72
N ASN A 229 -5.61 -9.96 13.14
CA ASN A 229 -4.40 -9.59 13.87
C ASN A 229 -3.09 -9.88 13.11
N GLN A 230 -3.16 -9.95 11.78
CA GLN A 230 -2.01 -10.19 10.92
C GLN A 230 -1.97 -9.13 9.81
N SER A 231 -0.81 -8.53 9.60
CA SER A 231 -0.61 -7.48 8.59
C SER A 231 -0.02 -8.05 7.30
N PRO A 232 -0.51 -7.61 6.12
CA PRO A 232 -0.01 -8.07 4.83
C PRO A 232 1.46 -7.72 4.65
N ASN A 233 2.15 -8.55 3.87
CA ASN A 233 3.53 -8.34 3.46
C ASN A 233 3.57 -8.14 1.94
N ASN A 234 3.47 -6.87 1.55
CA ASN A 234 3.36 -6.47 0.15
C ASN A 234 4.71 -6.43 -0.59
N THR A 235 5.84 -6.67 0.09
CA THR A 235 7.17 -6.48 -0.50
C THR A 235 7.88 -7.78 -0.83
N SER A 236 7.62 -8.86 -0.09
CA SER A 236 8.46 -10.06 -0.21
C SER A 236 8.29 -10.90 -1.47
N LEU A 237 7.28 -10.62 -2.29
CA LEU A 237 7.15 -11.22 -3.62
C LEU A 237 7.83 -10.39 -4.73
N ALA A 238 8.34 -9.19 -4.40
CA ALA A 238 9.03 -8.32 -5.36
C ALA A 238 10.26 -8.97 -6.03
N PRO A 239 11.07 -9.83 -5.36
CA PRO A 239 12.19 -10.50 -6.04
C PRO A 239 11.76 -11.39 -7.20
N LEU A 240 10.67 -12.14 -7.06
CA LEU A 240 10.12 -12.99 -8.13
C LEU A 240 9.69 -12.16 -9.33
N ARG A 241 8.93 -11.08 -9.08
CA ARG A 241 8.49 -10.15 -10.13
C ARG A 241 9.66 -9.46 -10.83
N SER A 242 10.63 -8.97 -10.05
CA SER A 242 11.84 -8.32 -10.58
C SER A 242 12.70 -9.26 -11.42
N ALA A 243 12.60 -10.57 -11.16
CA ALA A 243 13.24 -11.61 -11.95
C ALA A 243 12.45 -12.02 -13.21
N GLY A 244 11.31 -11.39 -13.49
CA GLY A 244 10.50 -11.64 -14.68
C GLY A 244 9.52 -12.80 -14.55
N TYR A 245 9.20 -13.24 -13.32
CA TYR A 245 8.16 -14.25 -13.09
C TYR A 245 6.78 -13.60 -12.94
N LEU A 246 5.78 -14.23 -13.53
CA LEU A 246 4.37 -13.86 -13.42
C LEU A 246 3.69 -14.70 -12.35
N ASP A 247 2.95 -14.04 -11.47
CA ASP A 247 1.99 -14.66 -10.55
C ASP A 247 0.71 -14.97 -11.34
N ALA A 248 0.30 -16.24 -11.35
CA ALA A 248 -0.84 -16.67 -12.13
C ALA A 248 -2.16 -16.02 -11.68
N TRP A 249 -2.37 -15.79 -10.38
CA TRP A 249 -3.65 -15.31 -9.89
C TRP A 249 -3.98 -13.86 -10.29
N PRO A 250 -3.15 -12.85 -9.95
CA PRO A 250 -3.44 -11.47 -10.31
C PRO A 250 -3.30 -11.24 -11.81
N LEU A 251 -2.53 -12.07 -12.52
CA LEU A 251 -2.51 -12.06 -13.98
C LEU A 251 -3.93 -12.39 -14.50
N LEU A 252 -4.46 -13.56 -14.16
CA LEU A 252 -5.69 -14.08 -14.78
C LEU A 252 -7.00 -13.55 -14.17
N HIS A 253 -6.95 -13.02 -12.94
CA HIS A 253 -8.14 -12.57 -12.20
C HIS A 253 -8.06 -11.11 -11.74
N GLY A 254 -7.00 -10.38 -12.10
CA GLY A 254 -6.77 -8.98 -11.71
C GLY A 254 -6.84 -8.77 -10.19
N THR A 255 -7.76 -7.92 -9.73
CA THR A 255 -7.93 -7.59 -8.31
C THR A 255 -8.85 -8.56 -7.55
N ALA A 256 -9.37 -9.61 -8.20
CA ALA A 256 -10.22 -10.57 -7.51
C ALA A 256 -9.45 -11.25 -6.38
N GLU A 257 -10.13 -11.46 -5.24
CA GLU A 257 -9.50 -12.09 -4.08
C GLU A 257 -8.94 -13.47 -4.44
N GLY A 258 -7.68 -13.70 -4.08
CA GLY A 258 -7.00 -14.98 -4.30
C GLY A 258 -6.83 -15.79 -3.03
N PHE A 259 -7.74 -15.64 -2.05
CA PHE A 259 -7.56 -16.27 -0.76
C PHE A 259 -7.55 -17.81 -0.87
N THR A 260 -6.55 -18.40 -0.26
CA THR A 260 -6.32 -19.84 -0.23
C THR A 260 -6.12 -20.34 1.18
N GLY A 261 -5.66 -19.52 2.14
CA GLY A 261 -5.32 -19.98 3.48
C GLY A 261 -6.33 -19.59 4.58
N MET A 262 -6.29 -20.40 5.63
CA MET A 262 -6.81 -20.17 6.99
C MET A 262 -8.33 -20.24 7.15
N VAL A 263 -8.96 -21.32 6.68
CA VAL A 263 -10.39 -21.59 6.90
C VAL A 263 -10.73 -21.85 8.37
N ASN A 264 -12.02 -21.66 8.72
CA ASN A 264 -12.59 -21.97 10.05
C ASN A 264 -11.84 -21.36 11.23
N ARG A 265 -11.25 -20.17 11.05
CA ARG A 265 -10.67 -19.41 12.15
C ARG A 265 -11.73 -18.50 12.76
N ASN A 266 -11.92 -18.59 14.08
CA ASN A 266 -12.95 -17.82 14.77
C ASN A 266 -12.69 -16.31 14.64
N GLY A 267 -13.74 -15.54 14.30
CA GLY A 267 -13.64 -14.10 14.05
C GLY A 267 -12.88 -13.70 12.78
N CYS A 268 -12.64 -14.66 11.87
CA CYS A 268 -11.85 -14.49 10.66
C CYS A 268 -12.59 -14.94 9.40
N GLY A 269 -12.26 -14.30 8.27
CA GLY A 269 -12.98 -14.49 7.01
C GLY A 269 -14.32 -13.77 6.97
N ASN A 270 -14.77 -13.42 5.77
CA ASN A 270 -16.11 -12.89 5.54
C ASN A 270 -16.77 -13.67 4.39
N PRO A 271 -17.79 -14.50 4.65
CA PRO A 271 -18.38 -14.80 5.97
C PRO A 271 -17.41 -15.56 6.89
N ILE A 272 -17.69 -15.60 8.20
CA ILE A 272 -16.81 -16.23 9.20
C ILE A 272 -16.51 -17.68 8.80
N GLY A 273 -15.22 -18.04 8.83
CA GLY A 273 -14.73 -19.36 8.44
C GLY A 273 -14.29 -19.47 6.98
N TYR A 274 -14.52 -18.44 6.16
CA TYR A 274 -13.93 -18.32 4.83
C TYR A 274 -12.42 -18.05 4.90
N THR A 275 -11.67 -18.42 3.86
CA THR A 275 -10.25 -18.06 3.72
C THR A 275 -10.09 -16.54 3.69
N TRP A 276 -8.97 -16.03 4.19
CA TRP A 276 -8.77 -14.58 4.30
C TRP A 276 -7.35 -14.12 3.93
N LYS A 277 -6.52 -15.04 3.43
CA LYS A 277 -5.17 -14.77 2.94
C LYS A 277 -4.87 -15.58 1.70
N ARG A 278 -4.17 -15.00 0.74
CA ARG A 278 -3.52 -15.73 -0.35
C ARG A 278 -2.11 -16.06 0.07
N ILE A 279 -1.82 -17.33 0.31
CA ILE A 279 -0.49 -17.79 0.70
C ILE A 279 0.05 -18.87 -0.23
N ASP A 280 -0.82 -19.46 -1.05
CA ASP A 280 -0.46 -20.44 -2.06
C ASP A 280 -0.38 -19.79 -3.44
N TYR A 281 0.69 -20.06 -4.17
CA TYR A 281 1.00 -19.39 -5.44
C TYR A 281 1.40 -20.35 -6.55
N ALA A 282 1.18 -19.91 -7.79
CA ALA A 282 1.78 -20.48 -8.99
C ALA A 282 2.49 -19.37 -9.78
N TRP A 283 3.79 -19.56 -10.03
CA TRP A 283 4.65 -18.63 -10.74
C TRP A 283 5.30 -19.28 -11.95
N SER A 284 5.51 -18.52 -13.01
CA SER A 284 6.19 -18.97 -14.24
C SER A 284 6.92 -17.82 -14.92
N PRO A 285 7.94 -18.08 -15.76
CA PRO A 285 8.60 -17.03 -16.55
C PRO A 285 7.59 -16.25 -17.40
N GLY A 286 7.79 -14.94 -17.56
CA GLY A 286 6.78 -14.10 -18.24
C GLY A 286 6.55 -14.38 -19.73
N TRP A 287 7.48 -15.08 -20.38
CA TRP A 287 7.33 -15.57 -21.75
C TRP A 287 6.66 -16.96 -21.81
N PHE A 288 6.38 -17.59 -20.67
CA PHE A 288 5.65 -18.84 -20.51
C PHE A 288 4.46 -18.64 -19.54
N PRO A 289 3.48 -17.79 -19.89
CA PRO A 289 2.40 -17.43 -18.99
C PRO A 289 1.43 -18.61 -18.73
N PRO A 290 0.77 -18.63 -17.57
CA PRO A 290 -0.33 -19.54 -17.30
C PRO A 290 -1.54 -19.21 -18.18
N LEU A 291 -2.30 -20.23 -18.54
CA LEU A 291 -3.54 -20.13 -19.32
C LEU A 291 -4.77 -19.99 -18.43
N SER A 292 -4.77 -20.66 -17.29
CA SER A 292 -5.85 -20.59 -16.31
C SER A 292 -5.33 -20.89 -14.90
N ILE A 293 -6.04 -20.41 -13.88
CA ILE A 293 -5.83 -20.80 -12.49
C ILE A 293 -7.17 -20.89 -11.75
N ALA A 294 -7.35 -21.94 -10.96
CA ALA A 294 -8.53 -22.16 -10.14
C ALA A 294 -8.16 -22.67 -8.74
N ARG A 295 -9.13 -22.59 -7.82
CA ARG A 295 -9.05 -23.17 -6.48
C ARG A 295 -9.82 -24.49 -6.43
N PHE A 296 -9.41 -25.41 -5.55
CA PHE A 296 -10.14 -26.64 -5.23
C PHE A 296 -10.11 -26.92 -3.73
N GLY A 297 -10.90 -27.89 -3.27
CA GLY A 297 -11.04 -28.16 -1.83
C GLY A 297 -11.87 -27.11 -1.08
N MET A 298 -12.57 -26.25 -1.81
CA MET A 298 -13.47 -25.23 -1.25
C MET A 298 -14.69 -25.88 -0.62
N VAL A 299 -15.06 -25.41 0.57
CA VAL A 299 -16.25 -25.82 1.31
C VAL A 299 -17.05 -24.58 1.72
N THR A 300 -18.32 -24.79 2.08
CA THR A 300 -19.14 -23.71 2.65
C THR A 300 -18.46 -23.18 3.93
N PRO A 301 -18.26 -21.85 4.06
CA PRO A 301 -17.63 -21.26 5.24
C PRO A 301 -18.26 -21.73 6.56
N GLY A 302 -17.41 -22.10 7.51
CA GLY A 302 -17.82 -22.61 8.83
C GLY A 302 -18.02 -24.12 8.90
N LEU A 303 -18.14 -24.82 7.76
CA LEU A 303 -18.14 -26.29 7.73
C LEU A 303 -16.72 -26.86 7.77
N GLU A 304 -16.60 -28.11 8.17
CA GLU A 304 -15.32 -28.82 8.11
C GLU A 304 -14.71 -28.83 6.69
N ALA A 305 -13.39 -28.82 6.62
CA ALA A 305 -12.63 -28.73 5.38
C ALA A 305 -11.52 -29.79 5.32
N PRO A 306 -11.11 -30.21 4.12
CA PRO A 306 -10.02 -31.18 3.95
C PRO A 306 -8.65 -30.62 4.36
N SER A 307 -8.49 -29.30 4.47
CA SER A 307 -7.29 -28.62 4.96
C SER A 307 -7.64 -27.22 5.49
N ASP A 308 -6.70 -26.66 6.23
CA ASP A 308 -6.36 -25.24 6.31
C ASP A 308 -6.60 -24.33 5.13
N HIS A 309 -6.22 -24.92 4.00
CA HIS A 309 -5.99 -24.28 2.74
C HIS A 309 -6.99 -24.79 1.71
N TYR A 310 -7.29 -23.94 0.73
CA TYR A 310 -7.75 -24.36 -0.57
C TYR A 310 -6.53 -24.72 -1.40
N GLY A 311 -6.65 -25.77 -2.22
CA GLY A 311 -5.63 -26.08 -3.21
C GLY A 311 -5.75 -25.17 -4.42
N ILE A 312 -4.66 -25.02 -5.17
CA ILE A 312 -4.63 -24.28 -6.43
C ILE A 312 -4.26 -25.22 -7.59
N ILE A 313 -4.79 -24.94 -8.77
CA ILE A 313 -4.48 -25.66 -10.01
C ILE A 313 -4.28 -24.64 -11.12
N ALA A 314 -3.10 -24.67 -11.76
CA ALA A 314 -2.72 -23.76 -12.83
C ALA A 314 -2.44 -24.54 -14.11
N GLU A 315 -2.93 -24.01 -15.23
CA GLU A 315 -2.79 -24.58 -16.57
C GLU A 315 -1.74 -23.84 -17.38
N TYR A 316 -0.98 -24.56 -18.20
CA TYR A 316 0.08 -24.03 -19.03
C TYR A 316 0.08 -24.70 -20.40
N THR A 317 0.58 -23.99 -21.41
CA THR A 317 0.78 -24.55 -22.76
C THR A 317 1.86 -25.65 -22.73
N MET A 318 1.71 -26.71 -23.52
CA MET A 318 2.77 -27.71 -23.69
C MET A 318 4.05 -27.06 -24.23
N PRO A 319 5.24 -27.38 -23.69
CA PRO A 319 6.48 -26.74 -24.17
C PRO A 319 6.71 -27.03 -25.66
N GLY A 320 7.10 -26.01 -26.43
CA GLY A 320 7.30 -26.13 -27.89
C GLY A 320 6.02 -25.99 -28.73
N VAL A 321 4.85 -25.92 -28.09
CA VAL A 321 3.61 -25.46 -28.75
C VAL A 321 3.52 -23.95 -28.55
N GLN A 322 3.31 -23.20 -29.64
CA GLN A 322 3.06 -21.77 -29.51
C GLN A 322 1.72 -21.59 -28.78
N ALA A 323 1.74 -20.88 -27.65
CA ALA A 323 0.51 -20.48 -26.98
C ALA A 323 -0.39 -19.76 -28.01
N PRO A 324 -1.73 -19.97 -27.98
CA PRO A 324 -2.62 -19.23 -28.87
C PRO A 324 -2.28 -17.74 -28.77
N VAL A 325 -2.27 -16.97 -29.86
CA VAL A 325 -2.04 -15.53 -29.74
C VAL A 325 -3.22 -14.94 -28.97
N ASP A 326 -2.94 -14.13 -27.96
CA ASP A 326 -4.00 -13.42 -27.26
C ASP A 326 -4.54 -12.30 -28.14
N SER A 327 -5.86 -12.20 -28.23
CA SER A 327 -6.56 -11.23 -29.08
C SER A 327 -7.67 -10.48 -28.34
N VAL A 328 -7.86 -10.79 -27.06
CA VAL A 328 -8.84 -10.10 -26.22
C VAL A 328 -8.13 -8.89 -25.62
N ALA A 329 -8.79 -7.74 -25.65
CA ALA A 329 -8.26 -6.54 -25.02
C ALA A 329 -8.64 -6.51 -23.54
N PRO A 330 -7.80 -5.91 -22.67
CA PRO A 330 -8.13 -5.72 -21.27
C PRO A 330 -9.44 -4.95 -21.05
N ILE A 331 -10.02 -5.09 -19.87
CA ILE A 331 -11.06 -4.18 -19.34
C ILE A 331 -10.37 -3.29 -18.31
N VAL A 332 -10.64 -1.98 -18.33
CA VAL A 332 -9.99 -1.03 -17.42
C VAL A 332 -10.93 0.10 -16.97
N ARG A 333 -10.88 0.44 -15.68
CA ARG A 333 -11.62 1.57 -15.08
C ARG A 333 -10.86 2.16 -13.89
N ILE A 334 -10.95 3.48 -13.73
CA ILE A 334 -10.48 4.16 -12.53
C ILE A 334 -11.58 4.01 -11.47
N LEU A 335 -11.28 3.37 -10.34
CA LEU A 335 -12.21 3.20 -9.21
C LEU A 335 -12.21 4.40 -8.27
N SER A 336 -11.05 5.03 -8.09
CA SER A 336 -10.87 6.24 -7.29
C SER A 336 -9.78 7.11 -7.93
N PRO A 337 -9.91 8.44 -7.95
CA PRO A 337 -11.12 9.17 -7.60
C PRO A 337 -12.26 8.90 -8.60
N VAL A 338 -13.50 9.10 -8.17
CA VAL A 338 -14.65 9.13 -9.10
C VAL A 338 -14.70 10.48 -9.82
N SER A 339 -15.33 10.52 -10.99
CA SER A 339 -15.46 11.77 -11.76
C SER A 339 -16.22 12.83 -10.95
N GLY A 340 -15.68 14.05 -10.90
CA GLY A 340 -16.17 15.16 -10.08
C GLY A 340 -15.55 15.23 -8.67
N PHE A 341 -14.62 14.34 -8.32
CA PHE A 341 -13.90 14.42 -7.04
C PHE A 341 -13.14 15.76 -6.92
N THR A 342 -13.20 16.34 -5.73
CA THR A 342 -12.55 17.61 -5.40
C THR A 342 -11.47 17.40 -4.35
N THR A 343 -10.28 17.98 -4.54
CA THR A 343 -9.18 17.98 -3.57
C THR A 343 -8.67 19.39 -3.28
N VAL A 344 -8.21 19.63 -2.05
CA VAL A 344 -7.66 20.92 -1.59
C VAL A 344 -6.32 20.66 -0.90
N GLY A 345 -5.21 20.82 -1.61
CA GLY A 345 -3.87 20.71 -1.00
C GLY A 345 -3.52 19.35 -0.39
N THR A 346 -4.29 18.29 -0.66
CA THR A 346 -4.02 16.93 -0.19
C THR A 346 -3.63 15.99 -1.34
N PRO A 347 -2.73 15.02 -1.12
CA PRO A 347 -2.44 13.97 -2.09
C PRO A 347 -3.71 13.22 -2.51
N VAL A 348 -3.75 12.75 -3.75
CA VAL A 348 -4.89 11.99 -4.31
C VAL A 348 -4.46 10.56 -4.57
N ASP A 349 -5.14 9.60 -3.95
CA ASP A 349 -4.96 8.18 -4.22
C ASP A 349 -5.77 7.75 -5.43
N ILE A 350 -5.06 7.26 -6.45
CA ILE A 350 -5.63 6.78 -7.70
C ILE A 350 -5.57 5.26 -7.68
N LEU A 351 -6.73 4.61 -7.78
CA LEU A 351 -6.89 3.17 -7.82
C LEU A 351 -7.53 2.78 -9.16
N VAL A 352 -6.87 1.90 -9.90
CA VAL A 352 -7.33 1.39 -11.20
C VAL A 352 -7.65 -0.09 -11.06
N ASP A 353 -8.84 -0.47 -11.54
CA ASP A 353 -9.21 -1.86 -11.78
C ASP A 353 -8.96 -2.18 -13.25
N ALA A 354 -8.11 -3.17 -13.50
CA ALA A 354 -7.82 -3.65 -14.83
C ALA A 354 -7.74 -5.17 -14.82
N THR A 355 -8.46 -5.81 -15.73
CA THR A 355 -8.53 -7.27 -15.88
C THR A 355 -8.41 -7.65 -17.34
N ASP A 356 -7.99 -8.87 -17.60
CA ASP A 356 -7.87 -9.44 -18.95
C ASP A 356 -7.93 -10.98 -18.82
N ASP A 357 -8.26 -11.72 -19.87
CA ASP A 357 -8.35 -13.20 -19.79
C ASP A 357 -6.98 -13.87 -19.67
N ARG A 358 -5.89 -13.19 -20.08
CA ARG A 358 -4.51 -13.65 -19.87
C ARG A 358 -3.62 -12.64 -19.16
N GLY A 359 -4.23 -11.54 -18.77
CA GLY A 359 -3.76 -10.65 -17.73
C GLY A 359 -3.09 -9.40 -18.23
N VAL A 360 -3.12 -8.41 -17.35
CA VAL A 360 -2.66 -7.05 -17.66
C VAL A 360 -1.17 -6.94 -17.37
N ALA A 361 -0.37 -6.68 -18.41
CA ALA A 361 1.06 -6.46 -18.31
C ALA A 361 1.39 -5.07 -17.73
N ARG A 362 0.61 -4.04 -18.09
CA ARG A 362 0.76 -2.69 -17.49
C ARG A 362 -0.50 -1.83 -17.63
N VAL A 363 -0.64 -0.88 -16.72
CA VAL A 363 -1.59 0.22 -16.77
C VAL A 363 -0.81 1.53 -16.84
N GLU A 364 -1.03 2.30 -17.90
CA GLU A 364 -0.57 3.68 -18.00
C GLU A 364 -1.67 4.60 -17.49
N LEU A 365 -1.35 5.43 -16.50
CA LEU A 365 -2.24 6.47 -16.01
C LEU A 365 -1.87 7.78 -16.68
N LEU A 366 -2.82 8.35 -17.42
CA LEU A 366 -2.68 9.59 -18.15
C LEU A 366 -3.33 10.74 -17.37
N GLU A 367 -2.59 11.83 -17.19
CA GLU A 367 -3.10 13.10 -16.70
C GLU A 367 -3.11 14.10 -17.86
N SER A 368 -4.28 14.66 -18.18
CA SER A 368 -4.45 15.62 -19.28
C SER A 368 -3.90 15.12 -20.62
N GLY A 369 -4.01 13.81 -20.87
CA GLY A 369 -3.54 13.13 -22.09
C GLY A 369 -2.07 12.74 -22.10
N VAL A 370 -1.31 13.04 -21.05
CA VAL A 370 0.11 12.67 -20.92
C VAL A 370 0.25 11.54 -19.92
N VAL A 371 1.05 10.50 -20.24
CA VAL A 371 1.35 9.40 -19.30
C VAL A 371 2.09 9.97 -18.10
N ALA A 372 1.43 9.98 -16.94
CA ALA A 372 1.98 10.43 -15.67
C ALA A 372 2.62 9.27 -14.90
N HIS A 373 2.00 8.08 -14.96
CA HIS A 373 2.50 6.88 -14.28
C HIS A 373 2.33 5.64 -15.15
N THR A 374 3.19 4.64 -14.94
CA THR A 374 3.07 3.29 -15.49
C THR A 374 3.12 2.30 -14.33
N LEU A 375 2.06 1.51 -14.18
CA LEU A 375 1.86 0.57 -13.10
C LEU A 375 1.89 -0.83 -13.70
N THR A 376 2.82 -1.68 -13.26
CA THR A 376 3.03 -3.03 -13.83
C THR A 376 2.63 -4.14 -12.87
N VAL A 377 2.07 -3.79 -11.71
CA VAL A 377 1.71 -4.72 -10.63
C VAL A 377 0.37 -4.34 -10.04
N ALA A 378 -0.55 -5.31 -9.93
CA ALA A 378 -1.80 -5.15 -9.22
C ALA A 378 -1.61 -5.24 -7.69
N PRO A 379 -2.36 -4.49 -6.86
CA PRO A 379 -3.37 -3.51 -7.25
C PRO A 379 -2.72 -2.30 -7.94
N PHE A 380 -3.29 -1.89 -9.08
CA PHE A 380 -2.76 -0.77 -9.86
C PHE A 380 -3.14 0.53 -9.16
N GLN A 381 -2.28 1.00 -8.26
CA GLN A 381 -2.51 2.19 -7.46
C GLN A 381 -1.30 3.12 -7.38
N VAL A 382 -1.56 4.42 -7.25
CA VAL A 382 -0.54 5.45 -7.04
C VAL A 382 -1.10 6.63 -6.25
N THR A 383 -0.30 7.21 -5.37
CA THR A 383 -0.61 8.46 -4.66
C THR A 383 0.04 9.63 -5.39
N CYS A 384 -0.76 10.53 -5.94
CA CYS A 384 -0.27 11.73 -6.63
C CYS A 384 -0.18 12.91 -5.66
N THR A 385 1.03 13.39 -5.39
CA THR A 385 1.31 14.53 -4.49
C THR A 385 1.44 15.87 -5.22
N HIS A 386 1.72 15.87 -6.53
CA HIS A 386 1.87 17.11 -7.32
C HIS A 386 0.55 17.81 -7.66
N LEU A 387 -0.58 17.11 -7.46
CA LEU A 387 -1.93 17.67 -7.62
C LEU A 387 -2.29 18.66 -6.50
N THR A 388 -1.36 19.00 -5.62
CA THR A 388 -1.52 19.97 -4.52
C THR A 388 -1.16 21.40 -4.89
N VAL A 389 -0.57 21.63 -6.09
CA VAL A 389 0.19 22.87 -6.38
C VAL A 389 -0.55 23.85 -7.31
N ALA A 390 -1.50 23.39 -8.14
CA ALA A 390 -2.19 24.26 -9.10
C ALA A 390 -3.67 23.92 -9.22
N ALA A 391 -4.52 24.90 -8.90
CA ALA A 391 -5.97 24.80 -9.04
C ALA A 391 -6.40 24.62 -10.50
N GLY A 392 -7.49 23.90 -10.71
CA GLY A 392 -8.10 23.64 -12.03
C GLY A 392 -8.62 22.21 -12.18
N THR A 393 -9.30 21.97 -13.30
CA THR A 393 -9.78 20.63 -13.66
C THR A 393 -8.68 19.84 -14.37
N ARG A 394 -8.47 18.59 -13.96
CA ARG A 394 -7.56 17.62 -14.59
C ARG A 394 -8.36 16.43 -15.09
N SER A 395 -8.04 15.93 -16.28
CA SER A 395 -8.62 14.68 -16.79
C SER A 395 -7.69 13.52 -16.49
N LEU A 396 -8.19 12.48 -15.84
CA LEU A 396 -7.50 11.22 -15.60
C LEU A 396 -8.08 10.14 -16.53
N VAL A 397 -7.19 9.39 -17.18
CA VAL A 397 -7.54 8.24 -18.03
C VAL A 397 -6.57 7.11 -17.75
N ALA A 398 -7.06 5.89 -17.61
CA ALA A 398 -6.22 4.70 -17.49
C ALA A 398 -6.21 3.91 -18.80
N ARG A 399 -5.04 3.42 -19.20
CA ARG A 399 -4.84 2.61 -20.39
C ARG A 399 -4.15 1.30 -20.02
N ALA A 400 -4.87 0.19 -20.13
CA ALA A 400 -4.36 -1.13 -19.80
C ALA A 400 -3.85 -1.84 -21.05
N PHE A 401 -2.76 -2.59 -20.89
CA PHE A 401 -2.16 -3.42 -21.93
C PHE A 401 -1.94 -4.82 -21.38
N ASP A 402 -2.21 -5.83 -22.20
CA ASP A 402 -1.78 -7.20 -21.93
C ASP A 402 -0.33 -7.45 -22.44
N ALA A 403 0.13 -8.69 -22.35
CA ALA A 403 1.46 -9.08 -22.83
C ALA A 403 1.52 -9.27 -24.36
N ALA A 404 0.38 -9.45 -25.04
CA ALA A 404 0.29 -9.58 -26.49
C ALA A 404 0.22 -8.24 -27.23
N GLY A 405 0.04 -7.15 -26.49
CA GLY A 405 -0.09 -5.79 -27.02
C GLY A 405 -1.53 -5.34 -27.25
N ASN A 406 -2.54 -6.13 -26.85
CA ASN A 406 -3.93 -5.66 -26.85
C ASN A 406 -4.10 -4.58 -25.78
N MET A 407 -5.00 -3.63 -26.05
CA MET A 407 -5.09 -2.40 -25.26
C MET A 407 -6.54 -1.94 -25.13
N ALA A 408 -6.89 -1.48 -23.93
CA ALA A 408 -8.12 -0.75 -23.67
C ALA A 408 -7.86 0.54 -22.89
N THR A 409 -8.81 1.46 -22.99
CA THR A 409 -8.77 2.77 -22.34
C THR A 409 -10.04 2.96 -21.52
N SER A 410 -9.90 3.50 -20.30
CA SER A 410 -11.02 3.74 -19.41
C SER A 410 -11.84 4.96 -19.85
N GLU A 411 -13.00 5.16 -19.22
CA GLU A 411 -13.66 6.46 -19.23
C GLU A 411 -12.76 7.54 -18.60
N THR A 412 -13.04 8.80 -18.95
CA THR A 412 -12.32 9.96 -18.38
C THR A 412 -12.90 10.33 -17.03
N VAL A 413 -12.06 10.34 -15.99
CA VAL A 413 -12.38 10.87 -14.67
C VAL A 413 -11.96 12.33 -14.60
N GLN A 414 -12.91 13.23 -14.34
CA GLN A 414 -12.61 14.64 -14.10
C GLN A 414 -12.28 14.86 -12.63
N LEU A 415 -11.06 15.32 -12.35
CA LEU A 415 -10.60 15.71 -11.03
C LEU A 415 -10.62 17.23 -10.91
N VAL A 416 -11.20 17.77 -9.85
CA VAL A 416 -11.18 19.20 -9.55
C VAL A 416 -10.15 19.46 -8.45
N VAL A 417 -9.07 20.16 -8.79
CA VAL A 417 -8.12 20.67 -7.81
C VAL A 417 -8.55 22.07 -7.43
N GLU A 418 -8.95 22.25 -6.18
CA GLU A 418 -9.27 23.56 -5.63
C GLU A 418 -8.01 24.20 -5.03
N ALA A 419 -7.92 25.53 -5.12
CA ALA A 419 -6.93 26.26 -4.36
C ALA A 419 -7.23 26.07 -2.86
N PRO A 420 -6.21 25.99 -1.98
CA PRO A 420 -6.45 26.15 -0.55
C PRO A 420 -7.27 27.42 -0.34
N ASN A 421 -8.43 27.30 0.30
CA ASN A 421 -9.19 28.47 0.73
C ASN A 421 -8.27 29.28 1.67
N ALA A 422 -7.65 30.33 1.14
CA ALA A 422 -7.08 31.36 1.98
C ALA A 422 -8.25 31.91 2.82
N PRO A 423 -8.12 32.05 4.15
CA PRO A 423 -9.05 32.88 4.91
C PRO A 423 -9.17 34.22 4.17
N PRO A 424 -10.37 34.81 4.03
CA PRO A 424 -10.49 36.13 3.43
C PRO A 424 -9.50 37.04 4.15
N ALA A 425 -8.59 37.67 3.40
CA ALA A 425 -7.48 38.41 4.00
C ALA A 425 -8.02 39.51 4.89
N ALA A 426 -7.95 39.28 6.19
CA ALA A 426 -8.30 40.27 7.18
C ALA A 426 -7.43 41.49 6.91
N ALA A 427 -8.06 42.66 6.79
CA ALA A 427 -7.33 43.91 6.70
C ALA A 427 -6.43 44.11 7.93
N GLU A 428 -6.78 43.46 9.04
CA GLU A 428 -6.08 43.48 10.32
C GLU A 428 -5.59 42.08 10.68
N ILE A 429 -4.28 41.87 10.67
CA ILE A 429 -3.68 40.63 11.15
C ILE A 429 -3.29 40.85 12.61
N LEU A 430 -3.98 40.18 13.53
CA LEU A 430 -3.67 40.19 14.96
C LEU A 430 -2.81 38.98 15.32
N ILE A 431 -1.65 39.24 15.93
CA ILE A 431 -0.71 38.23 16.41
C ILE A 431 -0.65 38.35 17.93
N THR A 432 -0.98 37.28 18.64
CA THR A 432 -1.01 37.21 20.12
C THR A 432 0.09 36.28 20.65
N ALA A 433 0.36 36.33 21.95
CA ALA A 433 1.41 35.56 22.60
C ALA A 433 1.33 34.03 22.40
N ASP A 434 0.18 33.48 22.01
CA ASP A 434 0.01 32.05 21.72
C ASP A 434 0.40 31.64 20.29
N ALA A 435 0.76 32.60 19.42
CA ALA A 435 1.25 32.34 18.06
C ALA A 435 2.77 32.00 18.00
N VAL A 436 3.40 31.82 19.16
CA VAL A 436 4.84 31.55 19.29
C VAL A 436 5.21 30.19 18.71
N THR A 437 6.26 30.19 17.91
CA THR A 437 6.81 28.98 17.27
C THR A 437 8.27 28.73 17.64
N ALA A 438 9.01 29.75 18.05
CA ALA A 438 10.32 29.61 18.67
C ALA A 438 10.54 30.69 19.74
N LEU A 439 11.24 30.33 20.80
CA LEU A 439 11.56 31.23 21.90
C LEU A 439 12.96 30.88 22.40
N ALA A 440 13.84 31.88 22.47
CA ALA A 440 15.25 31.69 22.72
C ALA A 440 15.81 32.71 23.72
N GLY A 441 16.75 32.24 24.55
CA GLY A 441 17.44 33.10 25.50
C GLY A 441 16.58 33.48 26.70
N GLY A 442 16.63 34.75 27.11
CA GLY A 442 15.92 35.23 28.30
C GLY A 442 14.43 35.52 28.10
N TRP A 443 13.92 35.46 26.86
CA TRP A 443 12.50 35.60 26.54
C TRP A 443 11.69 34.50 27.21
N ARG A 444 10.47 34.81 27.67
CA ARG A 444 9.53 33.86 28.25
C ARG A 444 8.10 34.39 28.19
N LEU A 445 7.12 33.49 28.32
CA LEU A 445 5.74 33.87 28.60
C LEU A 445 5.62 34.26 30.08
N LEU A 446 5.03 35.42 30.35
CA LEU A 446 4.87 36.01 31.67
C LEU A 446 3.38 36.20 31.95
N SER A 447 2.88 35.67 33.08
CA SER A 447 1.54 36.00 33.55
C SER A 447 1.45 37.49 33.88
N ASP A 448 0.48 38.17 33.28
CA ASP A 448 0.19 39.59 33.52
C ASP A 448 -1.32 39.79 33.28
N SER A 449 -2.08 40.02 34.34
CA SER A 449 -3.54 40.18 34.26
C SER A 449 -3.99 41.42 33.48
N SER A 450 -3.09 42.36 33.22
CA SER A 450 -3.34 43.55 32.39
C SER A 450 -3.06 43.33 30.90
N ALA A 451 -2.39 42.22 30.55
CA ALA A 451 -2.10 41.84 29.17
C ALA A 451 -3.31 41.15 28.50
N ALA A 452 -3.37 41.25 27.17
CA ALA A 452 -4.30 40.47 26.36
C ALA A 452 -4.16 38.97 26.66
N GLY A 453 -5.27 38.32 27.03
CA GLY A 453 -5.25 36.90 27.40
C GLY A 453 -4.54 36.58 28.72
N GLY A 454 -4.20 37.59 29.53
CA GLY A 454 -3.55 37.43 30.83
C GLY A 454 -2.05 37.06 30.74
N VAL A 455 -1.46 37.15 29.55
CA VAL A 455 -0.07 36.72 29.29
C VAL A 455 0.64 37.70 28.36
N ALA A 456 1.90 38.00 28.67
CA ALA A 456 2.80 38.78 27.83
C ALA A 456 4.05 37.98 27.48
N LEU A 457 4.62 38.21 26.30
CA LEU A 457 5.98 37.80 25.98
C LEU A 457 6.94 38.87 26.49
N GLY A 458 7.95 38.49 27.25
CA GLY A 458 8.90 39.45 27.77
C GLY A 458 10.29 38.88 27.99
N HIS A 459 11.27 39.78 27.93
CA HIS A 459 12.63 39.53 28.33
C HIS A 459 12.89 40.31 29.63
N PRO A 460 12.84 39.70 30.82
CA PRO A 460 12.96 40.45 32.08
C PRO A 460 14.25 41.24 32.19
N ASN A 461 14.19 42.42 32.81
CA ASN A 461 15.34 43.31 32.98
C ASN A 461 16.44 42.67 33.84
N ALA A 462 17.64 42.52 33.28
CA ALA A 462 18.87 42.11 33.95
C ALA A 462 19.95 43.22 33.93
N GLY A 463 19.60 44.44 33.48
CA GLY A 463 20.50 45.57 33.35
C GLY A 463 21.51 45.42 32.22
N ALA A 464 21.14 44.70 31.15
CA ALA A 464 22.02 44.54 29.99
C ALA A 464 22.20 45.86 29.24
N LYS A 465 23.33 46.01 28.54
CA LYS A 465 23.55 47.18 27.67
C LYS A 465 22.70 47.07 26.41
N THR A 466 22.15 48.20 25.95
CA THR A 466 21.45 48.32 24.68
C THR A 466 22.27 47.75 23.51
N VAL A 467 21.63 46.90 22.71
CA VAL A 467 22.19 46.34 21.49
C VAL A 467 21.92 47.28 20.32
N ASN A 468 22.97 47.79 19.68
CA ASN A 468 22.80 48.85 18.67
C ASN A 468 22.34 48.38 17.28
N LYS A 469 22.37 47.06 16.99
CA LYS A 469 21.94 46.48 15.71
C LYS A 469 21.34 45.09 15.91
N ALA A 470 20.33 44.75 15.10
CA ALA A 470 19.84 43.37 15.01
C ALA A 470 20.98 42.42 14.58
N HIS A 471 20.95 41.19 15.07
CA HIS A 471 21.96 40.19 14.73
C HIS A 471 21.38 39.15 13.76
N PRO A 472 22.14 38.68 12.75
CA PRO A 472 21.74 37.55 11.90
C PRO A 472 21.37 36.28 12.68
N SER A 473 22.05 36.02 13.80
CA SER A 473 21.82 34.86 14.67
C SER A 473 21.76 35.32 16.14
N PRO A 474 20.65 35.93 16.58
CA PRO A 474 20.56 36.53 17.91
C PRO A 474 20.50 35.45 19.01
N ALA A 475 21.08 35.75 20.18
CA ALA A 475 20.98 34.87 21.35
C ALA A 475 19.61 34.95 22.06
N HIS A 476 18.88 36.04 21.86
CA HIS A 476 17.62 36.34 22.55
C HIS A 476 16.57 36.80 21.54
N TYR A 477 15.57 35.97 21.28
CA TYR A 477 14.49 36.29 20.34
C TYR A 477 13.22 35.45 20.59
N VAL A 478 12.13 35.89 19.98
CA VAL A 478 10.89 35.11 19.82
C VAL A 478 10.42 35.17 18.37
N ASP A 479 10.00 34.02 17.84
CA ASP A 479 9.37 33.89 16.53
C ASP A 479 7.89 33.57 16.67
N LEU A 480 7.05 34.28 15.92
CA LEU A 480 5.62 34.05 15.82
C LEU A 480 5.20 33.87 14.36
N THR A 481 4.13 33.12 14.12
CA THR A 481 3.61 32.90 12.77
C THR A 481 2.32 33.68 12.51
N PHE A 482 2.14 34.11 11.26
CA PHE A 482 0.95 34.81 10.79
C PHE A 482 0.75 34.58 9.29
N TYR A 483 -0.41 34.93 8.74
CA TYR A 483 -0.69 34.86 7.31
C TYR A 483 -0.68 36.26 6.70
N ALA A 484 -0.02 36.47 5.57
CA ALA A 484 -0.05 37.74 4.84
C ALA A 484 -0.14 37.55 3.33
N GLU A 485 -0.60 38.58 2.62
CA GLU A 485 -0.69 38.62 1.17
C GLU A 485 0.56 39.21 0.52
N ALA A 486 0.97 38.63 -0.61
CA ALA A 486 2.06 39.16 -1.41
C ALA A 486 1.76 40.58 -1.89
N GLY A 487 2.76 41.47 -1.79
CA GLY A 487 2.67 42.83 -2.34
C GLY A 487 1.70 43.77 -1.63
N ARG A 488 0.96 43.31 -0.60
CA ARG A 488 0.09 44.16 0.21
C ARG A 488 0.92 44.94 1.23
N ALA A 489 0.56 46.21 1.41
CA ALA A 489 1.22 47.09 2.36
C ALA A 489 0.63 46.91 3.76
N TYR A 490 1.51 46.72 4.76
CA TYR A 490 1.14 46.56 6.16
C TYR A 490 1.88 47.54 7.07
N ARG A 491 1.16 48.12 8.01
CA ARG A 491 1.66 48.89 9.16
C ARG A 491 1.88 47.94 10.33
N LEU A 492 3.07 47.95 10.89
CA LEU A 492 3.40 47.24 12.12
C LEU A 492 2.96 48.08 13.33
N TRP A 493 2.24 47.47 14.27
CA TRP A 493 2.04 47.99 15.62
C TRP A 493 2.39 46.91 16.64
N ILE A 494 3.02 47.28 17.74
CA ILE A 494 3.25 46.42 18.90
C ILE A 494 2.66 47.11 20.12
N ARG A 495 1.84 46.39 20.88
CA ARG A 495 1.41 46.81 22.20
C ARG A 495 2.42 46.31 23.22
N GLY A 496 3.23 47.22 23.75
CA GLY A 496 4.32 46.89 24.65
C GLY A 496 4.31 47.70 25.93
N ARG A 497 5.16 47.29 26.86
CA ARG A 497 5.48 48.01 28.10
C ARG A 497 6.93 47.77 28.50
N ALA A 498 7.52 48.76 29.16
CA ALA A 498 8.86 48.68 29.73
C ALA A 498 8.79 48.32 31.23
N ASP A 499 9.67 47.46 31.70
CA ASP A 499 9.83 47.18 33.13
C ASP A 499 10.16 48.50 33.86
N ASN A 500 9.36 48.82 34.89
CA ASN A 500 9.41 50.05 35.69
C ASN A 500 9.25 51.36 34.90
N ASP A 501 8.65 51.32 33.70
CA ASP A 501 8.50 52.49 32.82
C ASP A 501 9.85 53.21 32.58
N HIS A 502 10.92 52.42 32.40
CA HIS A 502 12.30 52.91 32.27
C HIS A 502 12.76 52.95 30.81
N PRO A 503 13.39 54.06 30.35
CA PRO A 503 13.81 54.22 28.96
C PRO A 503 14.87 53.23 28.50
N ASP A 504 15.68 52.68 29.40
CA ASP A 504 16.65 51.62 29.03
C ASP A 504 15.99 50.25 28.76
N ASN A 505 14.66 50.14 28.85
CA ASN A 505 13.91 48.87 28.73
C ASN A 505 12.81 48.93 27.66
N ASP A 506 12.87 49.90 26.76
CA ASP A 506 11.69 50.38 26.04
C ASP A 506 11.70 50.03 24.55
N SER A 507 12.68 49.23 24.10
CA SER A 507 12.85 48.96 22.68
C SER A 507 13.21 47.52 22.29
N VAL A 508 12.82 47.15 21.07
CA VAL A 508 13.12 45.86 20.43
C VAL A 508 13.44 46.01 18.95
N PHE A 509 14.09 45.00 18.38
CA PHE A 509 14.19 44.83 16.92
C PHE A 509 13.12 43.88 16.40
N VAL A 510 12.54 44.19 15.23
CA VAL A 510 11.54 43.35 14.55
C VAL A 510 12.01 43.00 13.14
N GLN A 511 11.89 41.73 12.76
CA GLN A 511 12.25 41.17 11.45
C GLN A 511 11.19 40.21 10.92
N PHE A 512 11.25 39.89 9.61
CA PHE A 512 10.36 38.89 8.99
C PHE A 512 11.12 37.95 8.03
N ASP A 513 10.66 36.72 7.77
CA ASP A 513 11.38 35.76 6.91
C ASP A 513 11.42 36.16 5.41
N ARG A 514 10.37 36.81 4.89
CA ARG A 514 10.21 37.15 3.46
C ARG A 514 9.75 38.59 3.20
N SER A 515 10.12 39.53 4.08
CA SER A 515 9.73 40.94 3.94
C SER A 515 10.41 41.68 2.78
N LEU A 516 9.67 42.64 2.25
CA LEU A 516 10.05 43.61 1.23
C LEU A 516 9.80 45.03 1.73
N ASN A 517 10.50 46.02 1.17
CA ASN A 517 10.23 47.44 1.35
C ASN A 517 9.20 47.97 0.32
N ALA A 518 8.89 49.26 0.38
CA ALA A 518 7.94 49.92 -0.54
C ALA A 518 8.35 49.88 -2.03
N SER A 519 9.63 49.64 -2.33
CA SER A 519 10.12 49.40 -3.70
C SER A 519 10.11 47.92 -4.08
N LEU A 520 9.45 47.07 -3.28
CA LEU A 520 9.36 45.62 -3.41
C LEU A 520 10.73 44.93 -3.46
N LYS A 521 11.71 45.46 -2.73
CA LYS A 521 13.04 44.84 -2.57
C LYS A 521 13.18 44.19 -1.19
N PRO A 522 13.90 43.06 -1.08
CA PRO A 522 14.20 42.42 0.21
C PRO A 522 14.68 43.41 1.26
N ALA A 523 14.02 43.46 2.41
CA ALA A 523 14.36 44.37 3.50
C ALA A 523 13.97 43.79 4.85
N VAL A 524 14.77 44.06 5.89
CA VAL A 524 14.48 43.71 7.30
C VAL A 524 14.15 42.21 7.49
N ARG A 525 14.95 41.35 6.84
CA ARG A 525 14.73 39.91 6.86
C ARG A 525 15.36 39.22 8.07
N ILE A 526 14.73 38.17 8.58
CA ILE A 526 15.32 37.23 9.54
C ILE A 526 16.63 36.71 8.96
N GLY A 527 17.67 36.63 9.79
CA GLY A 527 19.01 36.25 9.34
C GLY A 527 19.85 37.43 8.81
N SER A 528 19.35 38.66 8.87
CA SER A 528 20.10 39.86 8.46
C SER A 528 20.48 40.75 9.65
N PRO A 529 21.45 41.67 9.50
CA PRO A 529 21.77 42.66 10.54
C PRO A 529 20.78 43.85 10.58
N ASN A 530 19.69 43.80 9.81
CA ASN A 530 18.71 44.87 9.69
C ASN A 530 17.43 44.49 10.44
N GLY A 531 16.96 45.36 11.33
CA GLY A 531 15.72 45.19 12.10
C GLY A 531 14.97 46.53 12.17
N TYR A 532 13.64 46.51 12.14
CA TYR A 532 12.88 47.69 12.55
C TYR A 532 13.06 47.90 14.04
N ILE A 533 13.35 49.12 14.45
CA ILE A 533 13.33 49.48 15.87
C ILE A 533 11.90 49.88 16.19
N VAL A 534 11.32 49.26 17.21
CA VAL A 534 10.08 49.71 17.84
C VAL A 534 10.44 50.24 19.21
N ASN A 535 10.10 51.51 19.47
CA ASN A 535 10.41 52.23 20.71
C ASN A 535 9.12 52.58 21.44
N LEU A 536 9.08 52.38 22.76
CA LEU A 536 7.89 52.74 23.54
C LEU A 536 7.81 54.22 23.85
N GLU A 537 8.94 54.88 24.03
CA GLU A 537 8.99 56.33 24.16
C GLU A 537 9.01 56.98 22.77
N GLU A 538 8.09 57.91 22.52
CA GLU A 538 7.93 58.52 21.18
C GLU A 538 9.12 59.41 20.79
N ASP A 539 9.74 60.05 21.79
CA ASP A 539 10.87 60.96 21.66
C ASP A 539 11.51 61.19 23.05
N THR A 540 12.68 61.82 23.09
CA THR A 540 13.41 62.09 24.33
C THR A 540 12.56 62.89 25.33
N ASN A 541 12.51 62.43 26.59
CA ASN A 541 11.78 63.08 27.70
C ASN A 541 10.25 63.14 27.53
N ARG A 542 9.65 62.22 26.78
CA ARG A 542 8.19 62.08 26.67
C ARG A 542 7.62 61.15 27.74
N GLY A 543 8.48 60.40 28.43
CA GLY A 543 8.14 59.50 29.53
C GLY A 543 7.41 58.23 29.08
N LEU A 544 7.53 57.16 29.85
CA LEU A 544 6.85 55.90 29.66
C LEU A 544 5.77 55.73 30.73
N ALA A 545 4.67 55.05 30.41
CA ALA A 545 3.67 54.69 31.39
C ALA A 545 2.83 53.50 30.90
N GLY A 546 2.99 52.35 31.55
CA GLY A 546 2.15 51.17 31.34
C GLY A 546 2.22 50.61 29.91
N TRP A 547 1.09 50.06 29.45
CA TRP A 547 0.95 49.55 28.07
C TRP A 547 0.80 50.69 27.07
N GLY A 548 1.34 50.50 25.87
CA GLY A 548 1.25 51.46 24.77
C GLY A 548 1.38 50.80 23.40
N TRP A 549 0.60 51.27 22.43
CA TRP A 549 0.71 50.84 21.03
C TRP A 549 1.72 51.70 20.28
N GLN A 550 2.76 51.09 19.71
CA GLN A 550 3.82 51.80 18.99
C GLN A 550 4.16 51.11 17.68
N ASP A 551 4.54 51.90 16.68
CA ASP A 551 5.01 51.38 15.40
C ASP A 551 6.54 51.43 15.28
N ASN A 552 7.04 51.19 14.07
CA ASN A 552 8.45 51.29 13.72
C ASN A 552 8.88 52.71 13.27
N GLY A 553 8.15 53.75 13.68
CA GLY A 553 8.47 55.14 13.46
C GLY A 553 9.46 55.69 14.49
N GLN A 554 10.23 56.71 14.10
CA GLN A 554 11.14 57.42 15.00
C GLN A 554 10.73 58.88 15.10
N GLY A 555 10.45 59.34 16.32
CA GLY A 555 10.01 60.70 16.63
C GLY A 555 8.50 60.83 16.82
N ALA A 556 8.09 61.83 17.60
CA ALA A 556 6.69 62.03 17.96
C ALA A 556 5.80 62.27 16.74
N GLY A 557 4.78 61.41 16.57
CA GLY A 557 3.81 61.51 15.47
C GLY A 557 4.35 61.05 14.10
N VAL A 558 5.53 60.45 14.05
CA VAL A 558 6.12 59.92 12.82
C VAL A 558 5.75 58.45 12.67
N LEU A 559 5.10 58.10 11.55
CA LEU A 559 4.84 56.70 11.20
C LEU A 559 6.06 56.08 10.51
N GLY A 560 6.40 54.85 10.88
CA GLY A 560 7.49 54.09 10.25
C GLY A 560 7.22 53.68 8.80
N PRO A 561 8.16 52.98 8.16
CA PRO A 561 7.94 52.41 6.82
C PRO A 561 6.95 51.23 6.84
N LEU A 562 6.16 51.11 5.78
CA LEU A 562 5.27 49.97 5.55
C LEU A 562 6.06 48.71 5.17
N VAL A 563 5.53 47.56 5.58
CA VAL A 563 6.08 46.21 5.34
C VAL A 563 5.27 45.52 4.25
N TYR A 564 5.96 44.81 3.36
CA TYR A 564 5.36 44.03 2.26
C TYR A 564 5.91 42.61 2.30
N PHE A 565 5.24 41.65 1.66
CA PHE A 565 5.68 40.25 1.62
C PHE A 565 5.83 39.75 0.18
N GLU A 566 6.79 38.84 -0.03
CA GLU A 566 7.12 38.29 -1.35
C GLU A 566 6.10 37.27 -1.85
N ALA A 567 5.45 36.53 -0.95
CA ALA A 567 4.49 35.47 -1.29
C ALA A 567 3.28 35.51 -0.35
N THR A 568 2.09 35.21 -0.89
CA THR A 568 0.88 35.01 -0.09
C THR A 568 1.00 33.69 0.66
N GLY A 569 0.70 33.70 1.96
CA GLY A 569 0.84 32.51 2.78
C GLY A 569 1.32 32.78 4.20
N PRO A 570 1.64 31.71 4.95
CA PRO A 570 2.26 31.82 6.26
C PRO A 570 3.62 32.52 6.18
N GLN A 571 3.88 33.42 7.12
CA GLN A 571 5.09 34.21 7.34
C GLN A 571 5.52 34.08 8.80
N THR A 572 6.78 34.44 9.07
CA THR A 572 7.31 34.51 10.43
C THR A 572 7.71 35.93 10.77
N ILE A 573 7.30 36.41 11.94
CA ILE A 573 7.81 37.64 12.58
C ILE A 573 8.77 37.23 13.69
N ARG A 574 9.93 37.88 13.77
CA ARG A 574 10.92 37.73 14.83
C ARG A 574 11.04 39.02 15.61
N VAL A 575 10.90 38.94 16.93
CA VAL A 575 11.26 40.03 17.85
C VAL A 575 12.59 39.67 18.52
N GLN A 576 13.62 40.49 18.31
CA GLN A 576 14.92 40.35 18.98
C GLN A 576 15.06 41.40 20.08
N THR A 577 15.80 41.05 21.13
CA THR A 577 16.17 41.98 22.19
C THR A 577 17.04 43.11 21.62
N ARG A 578 16.57 44.36 21.76
CA ARG A 578 17.42 45.56 21.71
C ARG A 578 17.83 45.93 23.13
N GLU A 579 16.83 46.01 24.01
CA GLU A 579 16.97 46.18 25.46
C GLU A 579 16.22 45.05 26.18
N ASP A 580 16.72 44.64 27.34
CA ASP A 580 15.97 43.79 28.27
C ASP A 580 14.99 44.64 29.09
N GLY A 581 14.05 44.00 29.77
CA GLY A 581 12.92 44.67 30.42
C GLY A 581 11.73 44.98 29.51
N PHE A 582 11.80 44.71 28.21
CA PHE A 582 10.67 44.90 27.28
C PHE A 582 9.66 43.73 27.35
N ARG A 583 8.37 44.06 27.31
CA ARG A 583 7.25 43.09 27.18
C ARG A 583 6.26 43.52 26.10
N PHE A 584 5.65 42.56 25.42
CA PHE A 584 4.50 42.79 24.52
C PHE A 584 3.45 41.70 24.65
N ASP A 585 2.19 42.05 24.38
CA ASP A 585 1.06 41.10 24.43
C ASP A 585 0.36 40.93 23.07
N GLN A 586 0.38 41.95 22.22
CA GLN A 586 -0.22 41.94 20.89
C GLN A 586 0.65 42.64 19.85
N ILE A 587 0.67 42.09 18.64
CA ILE A 587 1.23 42.71 17.44
C ILE A 587 0.13 42.78 16.38
N VAL A 588 0.05 43.89 15.66
CA VAL A 588 -0.87 44.07 14.53
C VAL A 588 -0.08 44.38 13.26
N LEU A 589 -0.41 43.66 12.18
CA LEU A 589 -0.07 44.06 10.83
C LEU A 589 -1.34 44.52 10.13
N SER A 590 -1.45 45.84 9.95
CA SER A 590 -2.66 46.48 9.42
C SER A 590 -2.48 46.97 8.01
N SER A 591 -3.44 46.67 7.15
CA SER A 591 -3.56 47.21 5.81
C SER A 591 -4.82 48.07 5.63
N GLY A 592 -5.56 48.32 6.73
CA GLY A 592 -6.85 49.00 6.72
C GLY A 592 -6.99 49.96 7.89
N LYS A 593 -7.79 49.56 8.88
CA LYS A 593 -8.26 50.39 10.01
C LYS A 593 -7.12 51.05 10.78
N TYR A 594 -6.00 50.34 10.97
CA TYR A 594 -4.86 50.83 11.73
C TYR A 594 -3.67 51.20 10.83
N LEU A 595 -3.89 51.47 9.54
CA LEU A 595 -2.80 51.80 8.62
C LEU A 595 -2.08 53.12 8.99
N THR A 596 -2.85 54.10 9.49
CA THR A 596 -2.37 55.46 9.79
C THR A 596 -2.59 55.89 11.25
N SER A 597 -3.11 55.01 12.10
CA SER A 597 -3.38 55.32 13.51
C SER A 597 -3.28 54.05 14.37
N PRO A 598 -2.75 54.14 15.61
CA PRO A 598 -2.60 53.00 16.48
C PRO A 598 -3.95 52.41 16.89
N PRO A 599 -4.00 51.12 17.27
CA PRO A 599 -5.22 50.51 17.81
C PRO A 599 -5.73 51.15 19.10
N GLY A 600 -4.83 51.68 19.93
CA GLY A 600 -5.13 52.31 21.20
C GLY A 600 -4.17 53.46 21.52
N LEU A 601 -4.09 53.82 22.80
CA LEU A 601 -3.23 54.90 23.26
C LEU A 601 -1.74 54.48 23.23
N LEU A 602 -0.85 55.48 23.20
CA LEU A 602 0.59 55.26 23.28
C LEU A 602 1.08 54.97 24.71
N LYS A 603 0.26 55.30 25.72
CA LYS A 603 0.56 55.18 27.17
C LYS A 603 -0.71 54.87 27.94
N ASN A 604 -0.58 54.16 29.05
CA ASN A 604 -1.69 53.72 29.91
C ASN A 604 -2.85 53.10 29.10
N ASP A 605 -2.53 52.43 27.99
CA ASP A 605 -3.51 51.88 27.09
C ASP A 605 -4.19 50.65 27.70
N THR A 606 -5.50 50.56 27.51
CA THR A 606 -6.32 49.42 27.92
C THR A 606 -6.97 48.70 26.74
N THR A 607 -6.60 49.07 25.51
CA THR A 607 -7.21 48.56 24.29
C THR A 607 -6.66 47.18 23.93
N ILE A 608 -7.47 46.15 24.13
CA ILE A 608 -7.18 44.76 23.73
C ILE A 608 -8.01 44.42 22.50
N LEU A 609 -7.35 43.95 21.45
CA LEU A 609 -8.02 43.45 20.24
C LEU A 609 -8.41 41.98 20.41
N GLY A 610 -9.63 41.61 20.02
CA GLY A 610 -10.08 40.21 19.97
C GLY A 610 -9.57 39.50 18.72
N LYS A 611 -9.33 38.19 18.82
CA LYS A 611 -9.13 37.33 17.64
C LYS A 611 -10.39 37.38 16.78
N GLN A 612 -10.24 37.73 15.50
CA GLN A 612 -11.34 37.74 14.53
C GLN A 612 -11.71 36.32 14.12
#